data_AF-A0A968Y0X7-F1
#
_entry.id   AF-A0A968Y0X7-F1
#
_cell.length_a   1.000
_cell.length_b   1.000
_cell.length_c   1.000
_cell.angle_alpha   90.00
_cell.angle_beta   90.00
_cell.angle_gamma   90.00
#
_symmetry.space_group_name_H-M   'P 1'
#
loop_
_entity.id
_entity.type
_entity.pdbx_description
1 polymer ?
#
loop_
_entity_poly.entity_id
_entity_poly.type
_entity_poly.pdbx_seq_one_letter_code
_entity_poly.pdbx_strand_id
1 'polypeptide(L)'
;MDDRLFLDALNIPRSWRRGEGDWTGVVAAIARGETVEVIQEIGSTSWQESLPAGHSLYLHQEDTRQNIGTIKGRIWISFTQRRLALESALPKVQLHPRVLWVGIGCQRGTPAELIATAVQQVCRAYHLAASAIAGIATINSKANETGIIELCQERHWLLKTFAADILSSVAVPNPANFAVKAVGTPSVAEAAAISAVSEVLSTADDAAFICCLKHPLLVPKK
;
A
#
# COMPACT_ATOMS: atom_id res chain seq x y z
N MET A 1 21.94 4.88 -16.18
CA MET A 1 21.49 3.48 -15.99
C MET A 1 20.00 3.57 -15.71
N ASP A 2 19.15 2.91 -16.50
CA ASP A 2 17.69 3.03 -16.33
C ASP A 2 17.29 2.48 -14.96
N ASP A 3 16.66 3.33 -14.15
CA ASP A 3 16.19 3.03 -12.80
C ASP A 3 15.34 1.76 -12.71
N ARG A 4 14.68 1.36 -13.81
CA ARG A 4 13.85 0.14 -13.89
C ARG A 4 14.68 -1.15 -13.89
N LEU A 5 15.88 -1.12 -14.50
CA LEU A 5 16.77 -2.28 -14.57
C LEU A 5 17.23 -2.75 -13.19
N PHE A 6 17.30 -1.84 -12.22
CA PHE A 6 17.73 -2.15 -10.87
C PHE A 6 16.68 -2.94 -10.06
N LEU A 7 15.41 -2.57 -10.13
CA LEU A 7 14.34 -3.33 -9.47
C LEU A 7 14.13 -4.69 -10.12
N ASP A 8 14.24 -4.75 -11.46
CA ASP A 8 14.21 -6.01 -12.20
C ASP A 8 15.39 -6.92 -11.81
N ALA A 9 16.59 -6.37 -11.56
CA ALA A 9 17.76 -7.15 -11.13
C ALA A 9 17.62 -7.76 -9.72
N LEU A 10 16.81 -7.14 -8.85
CA LEU A 10 16.50 -7.66 -7.51
C LEU A 10 15.25 -8.54 -7.49
N ASN A 11 14.65 -8.83 -8.66
CA ASN A 11 13.38 -9.56 -8.78
C ASN A 11 12.26 -8.99 -7.90
N ILE A 12 12.31 -7.69 -7.61
CA ILE A 12 11.28 -7.03 -6.79
C ILE A 12 9.97 -7.02 -7.61
N PRO A 13 8.82 -7.32 -6.98
CA PRO A 13 7.56 -7.35 -7.71
C PRO A 13 7.29 -6.02 -8.43
N ARG A 14 7.02 -6.10 -9.74
CA ARG A 14 6.78 -4.92 -10.60
C ARG A 14 5.60 -4.05 -10.16
N SER A 15 4.73 -4.60 -9.31
CA SER A 15 3.61 -3.87 -8.72
C SER A 15 4.08 -2.85 -7.68
N TRP A 16 5.25 -3.03 -7.06
CA TRP A 16 5.74 -2.13 -6.00
C TRP A 16 6.23 -0.81 -6.59
N ARG A 17 6.09 0.27 -5.81
CA ARG A 17 6.35 1.64 -6.25
C ARG A 17 7.47 2.27 -5.44
N ARG A 18 8.38 2.96 -6.11
CA ARG A 18 9.42 3.75 -5.45
C ARG A 18 8.79 4.91 -4.69
N GLY A 19 9.20 5.08 -3.45
CA GLY A 19 8.95 6.26 -2.64
C GLY A 19 10.13 7.23 -2.67
N GLU A 20 10.11 8.18 -1.75
CA GLU A 20 11.17 9.18 -1.60
C GLU A 20 12.48 8.57 -1.10
N GLY A 21 13.59 9.24 -1.40
CA GLY A 21 14.92 8.91 -0.87
C GLY A 21 16.02 8.99 -1.92
N ASP A 22 17.25 8.71 -1.47
CA ASP A 22 18.45 8.69 -2.30
C ASP A 22 18.61 7.33 -3.01
N TRP A 23 17.81 7.14 -4.06
CA TRP A 23 17.88 5.95 -4.91
C TRP A 23 19.23 5.77 -5.57
N THR A 24 19.84 6.87 -6.03
CA THR A 24 21.15 6.82 -6.67
C THR A 24 22.20 6.28 -5.71
N GLY A 25 22.25 6.78 -4.47
CA GLY A 25 23.18 6.32 -3.44
C GLY A 25 22.97 4.86 -3.05
N VAL A 26 21.71 4.43 -2.85
CA VAL A 26 21.41 3.03 -2.52
C VAL A 26 21.76 2.08 -3.65
N VAL A 27 21.41 2.42 -4.90
CA VAL A 27 21.75 1.63 -6.09
C VAL A 27 23.27 1.53 -6.24
N ALA A 28 23.98 2.64 -6.03
CA ALA A 28 25.44 2.66 -6.13
C ALA A 28 26.11 1.80 -5.04
N ALA A 29 25.58 1.79 -3.81
CA ALA A 29 26.06 0.91 -2.74
C ALA A 29 25.91 -0.57 -3.12
N ILE A 30 24.75 -0.96 -3.64
CA ILE A 30 24.49 -2.34 -4.08
C ILE A 30 25.40 -2.73 -5.25
N ALA A 31 25.58 -1.85 -6.24
CA ALA A 31 26.47 -2.10 -7.37
C ALA A 31 27.94 -2.29 -6.96
N ARG A 32 28.37 -1.67 -5.84
CA ARG A 32 29.71 -1.87 -5.24
C ARG A 32 29.80 -3.12 -4.35
N GLY A 33 28.71 -3.88 -4.20
CA GLY A 33 28.65 -5.01 -3.27
C GLY A 33 28.64 -4.60 -1.79
N GLU A 34 28.33 -3.33 -1.48
CA GLU A 34 28.27 -2.85 -0.11
C GLU A 34 26.95 -3.25 0.55
N THR A 35 27.01 -3.55 1.86
CA THR A 35 25.85 -4.01 2.62
C THR A 35 24.75 -2.95 2.67
N VAL A 36 23.59 -3.27 2.11
CA VAL A 36 22.38 -2.45 2.19
C VAL A 36 21.33 -3.16 3.02
N GLU A 37 20.90 -2.50 4.09
CA GLU A 37 19.90 -3.05 4.98
C GLU A 37 18.50 -2.92 4.40
N VAL A 38 17.70 -3.98 4.48
CA VAL A 38 16.31 -3.98 4.06
C VAL A 38 15.43 -4.21 5.29
N ILE A 39 14.54 -3.25 5.54
CA ILE A 39 13.54 -3.31 6.61
C ILE A 39 12.18 -3.49 5.94
N GLN A 40 11.66 -4.71 5.95
CA GLN A 40 10.36 -5.04 5.36
C GLN A 40 9.30 -5.20 6.44
N GLU A 41 8.31 -4.32 6.41
CA GLU A 41 7.17 -4.34 7.35
C GLU A 41 5.93 -5.00 6.75
N ILE A 42 5.85 -5.04 5.41
CA ILE A 42 4.65 -5.45 4.68
C ILE A 42 5.00 -5.97 3.28
N GLY A 43 4.05 -6.66 2.65
CA GLY A 43 4.15 -7.17 1.28
C GLY A 43 4.80 -8.55 1.24
N SER A 44 4.75 -9.18 0.06
CA SER A 44 5.29 -10.54 -0.12
C SER A 44 6.80 -10.61 0.12
N THR A 45 7.26 -11.72 0.67
CA THR A 45 8.69 -12.04 0.88
C THR A 45 9.26 -12.96 -0.20
N SER A 46 8.43 -13.50 -1.11
CA SER A 46 8.85 -14.41 -2.19
C SER A 46 10.01 -13.91 -3.07
N TRP A 47 10.13 -12.58 -3.24
CA TRP A 47 11.25 -11.99 -3.97
C TRP A 47 12.61 -12.24 -3.30
N GLN A 48 12.63 -12.43 -1.98
CA GLN A 48 13.84 -12.70 -1.20
C GLN A 48 14.44 -14.06 -1.56
N GLU A 49 13.59 -15.05 -1.87
CA GLU A 49 14.01 -16.39 -2.29
C GLU A 49 14.63 -16.38 -3.70
N SER A 50 14.31 -15.36 -4.49
CA SER A 50 14.79 -15.19 -5.86
C SER A 50 16.02 -14.28 -5.95
N LEU A 51 16.66 -13.94 -4.83
CA LEU A 51 17.85 -13.10 -4.83
C LEU A 51 19.07 -13.85 -5.36
N PRO A 52 19.91 -13.22 -6.20
CA PRO A 52 21.15 -13.83 -6.67
C PRO A 52 22.10 -14.19 -5.52
N ALA A 53 22.84 -15.29 -5.66
CA ALA A 53 23.89 -15.66 -4.72
C ALA A 53 24.90 -14.52 -4.55
N GLY A 54 25.25 -14.17 -3.31
CA GLY A 54 26.19 -13.09 -3.01
C GLY A 54 25.61 -11.68 -3.08
N HIS A 55 24.27 -11.52 -3.08
CA HIS A 55 23.64 -10.20 -2.98
C HIS A 55 24.12 -9.42 -1.75
N SER A 56 24.15 -8.09 -1.86
CA SER A 56 24.57 -7.23 -0.75
C SER A 56 23.42 -6.76 0.14
N LEU A 57 22.19 -7.26 -0.09
CA LEU A 57 21.03 -6.96 0.75
C LEU A 57 21.13 -7.73 2.08
N TYR A 58 21.01 -7.00 3.19
CA TYR A 58 20.87 -7.58 4.52
C TYR A 58 19.41 -7.55 4.93
N LEU A 59 18.80 -8.73 5.02
CA LEU A 59 17.43 -8.96 5.46
C LEU A 59 17.47 -9.41 6.92
N HIS A 60 16.70 -8.76 7.80
CA HIS A 60 16.59 -9.22 9.19
C HIS A 60 15.77 -10.52 9.22
N GLN A 61 16.43 -11.67 9.39
CA GLN A 61 15.78 -12.92 9.77
C GLN A 61 15.89 -13.11 11.28
N GLU A 62 14.86 -13.71 11.89
CA GLU A 62 14.64 -13.72 13.36
C GLU A 62 15.80 -14.29 14.19
N ASP A 63 16.70 -15.12 13.62
CA ASP A 63 17.63 -15.93 14.42
C ASP A 63 19.14 -15.81 14.12
N THR A 64 19.60 -14.89 13.27
CA THR A 64 21.04 -14.73 13.02
C THR A 64 21.52 -13.30 13.20
N ARG A 65 21.95 -12.97 14.43
CA ARG A 65 22.90 -11.86 14.66
C ARG A 65 24.29 -12.29 14.17
N GLN A 66 24.44 -12.48 12.87
CA GLN A 66 25.77 -12.53 12.27
C GLN A 66 26.41 -11.14 12.35
N ASN A 67 27.73 -11.11 12.37
CA ASN A 67 28.53 -9.90 12.49
C ASN A 67 28.33 -9.04 11.22
N ILE A 68 27.33 -8.16 11.23
CA ILE A 68 26.98 -7.34 10.07
C ILE A 68 28.11 -6.33 9.85
N GLY A 69 28.66 -6.27 8.63
CA GLY A 69 29.55 -5.19 8.23
C GLY A 69 28.88 -3.81 8.37
N THR A 70 29.64 -2.74 8.19
CA THR A 70 29.08 -1.38 8.22
C THR A 70 28.00 -1.22 7.15
N ILE A 71 26.75 -0.94 7.56
CA ILE A 71 25.66 -0.63 6.65
C ILE A 71 25.99 0.62 5.82
N LYS A 72 25.86 0.52 4.50
CA LYS A 72 26.15 1.59 3.53
C LYS A 72 24.93 2.12 2.80
N GLY A 73 23.77 1.50 2.99
CA GLY A 73 22.49 2.04 2.53
C GLY A 73 21.32 1.35 3.21
N ARG A 74 20.12 1.89 3.04
CA ARG A 74 18.92 1.29 3.63
C ARG A 74 17.69 1.43 2.75
N ILE A 75 16.90 0.36 2.67
CA ILE A 75 15.61 0.28 2.00
C ILE A 75 14.53 0.01 3.04
N TRP A 76 13.52 0.86 3.14
CA TRP A 76 12.29 0.58 3.88
C TRP A 76 11.20 0.11 2.95
N ILE A 77 10.64 -1.08 3.19
CA ILE A 77 9.49 -1.61 2.49
C ILE A 77 8.27 -1.48 3.41
N SER A 78 7.39 -0.53 3.13
CA SER A 78 6.24 -0.18 3.97
C SER A 78 5.15 0.51 3.16
N PHE A 79 3.92 0.58 3.69
CA PHE A 79 2.87 1.46 3.16
C PHE A 79 2.92 2.88 3.76
N THR A 80 3.81 3.13 4.71
CA THR A 80 3.96 4.41 5.40
C THR A 80 4.82 5.38 4.58
N GLN A 81 4.39 6.63 4.45
CA GLN A 81 5.20 7.75 3.96
C GLN A 81 6.09 8.28 5.09
N ARG A 82 7.30 7.74 5.19
CA ARG A 82 8.32 8.19 6.15
C ARG A 82 8.97 9.47 5.64
N ARG A 83 9.27 10.40 6.55
CA ARG A 83 10.15 11.53 6.26
C ARG A 83 11.58 11.07 6.39
N LEU A 84 12.31 11.04 5.27
CA LEU A 84 13.73 10.78 5.26
C LEU A 84 14.48 12.11 5.34
N ALA A 85 15.51 12.19 6.20
CA ALA A 85 16.40 13.33 6.22
C ALA A 85 17.22 13.36 4.91
N LEU A 86 17.13 14.46 4.17
CA LEU A 86 17.78 14.62 2.85
C LEU A 86 19.31 14.66 2.94
N GLU A 87 19.87 15.06 4.09
CA GLU A 87 21.32 15.20 4.32
C GLU A 87 21.88 14.09 5.23
N SER A 88 21.43 12.84 5.02
CA SER A 88 21.97 11.71 5.77
C SER A 88 23.21 11.15 5.06
N ALA A 89 24.31 10.98 5.80
CA ALA A 89 25.52 10.29 5.30
C ALA A 89 25.26 8.84 4.86
N LEU A 90 24.13 8.26 5.26
CA LEU A 90 23.67 6.94 4.82
C LEU A 90 22.52 7.11 3.82
N PRO A 91 22.68 6.69 2.55
CA PRO A 91 21.61 6.76 1.56
C PRO A 91 20.44 5.86 1.98
N LYS A 92 19.23 6.40 1.87
CA LYS A 92 17.99 5.78 2.36
C LYS A 92 16.90 5.94 1.33
N VAL A 93 16.12 4.88 1.11
CA VAL A 93 14.97 4.89 0.21
C VAL A 93 13.77 4.18 0.80
N GLN A 94 12.60 4.51 0.26
CA GLN A 94 11.34 3.84 0.56
C GLN A 94 10.81 3.10 -0.65
N LEU A 95 10.29 1.91 -0.45
CA LEU A 95 9.64 1.11 -1.46
C LEU A 95 8.25 0.73 -0.94
N HIS A 96 7.24 0.87 -1.78
CA HIS A 96 5.85 0.78 -1.39
C HIS A 96 5.17 -0.39 -2.12
N PRO A 97 4.96 -1.52 -1.43
CA PRO A 97 4.05 -2.55 -1.88
C PRO A 97 2.64 -1.97 -2.10
N ARG A 98 1.95 -2.38 -3.17
CA ARG A 98 0.57 -1.94 -3.43
C ARG A 98 -0.41 -2.76 -2.62
N VAL A 99 -0.60 -2.35 -1.36
CA VAL A 99 -1.26 -3.13 -0.32
C VAL A 99 -2.47 -2.42 0.30
N LEU A 100 -2.62 -1.12 0.06
CA LEU A 100 -3.71 -0.33 0.62
C LEU A 100 -4.94 -0.39 -0.29
N TRP A 101 -6.11 -0.67 0.29
CA TRP A 101 -7.40 -0.55 -0.36
C TRP A 101 -8.18 0.61 0.25
N VAL A 102 -8.74 1.46 -0.61
CA VAL A 102 -9.51 2.62 -0.17
C VAL A 102 -11.00 2.37 -0.36
N GLY A 103 -11.74 2.35 0.75
CA GLY A 103 -13.19 2.26 0.73
C GLY A 103 -13.83 3.58 0.35
N ILE A 104 -14.70 3.59 -0.66
CA ILE A 104 -15.40 4.81 -1.09
C ILE A 104 -16.91 4.65 -0.93
N GLY A 105 -17.50 5.52 -0.12
CA GLY A 105 -18.93 5.80 -0.08
C GLY A 105 -19.17 7.26 -0.43
N CYS A 106 -19.78 7.53 -1.58
CA CYS A 106 -20.01 8.88 -2.08
C CYS A 106 -21.46 9.06 -2.60
N GLN A 107 -21.91 10.31 -2.79
CA GLN A 107 -23.17 10.60 -3.46
C GLN A 107 -23.06 10.30 -4.97
N ARG A 108 -24.20 10.17 -5.66
CA ARG A 108 -24.21 9.95 -7.11
C ARG A 108 -23.66 11.19 -7.82
N GLY A 109 -22.83 11.00 -8.84
CA GLY A 109 -22.23 12.10 -9.61
C GLY A 109 -21.09 12.81 -8.89
N THR A 110 -20.51 12.21 -7.84
CA THR A 110 -19.35 12.81 -7.16
C THR A 110 -18.16 12.84 -8.13
N PRO A 111 -17.56 14.00 -8.42
CA PRO A 111 -16.45 14.10 -9.37
C PRO A 111 -15.19 13.36 -8.91
N ALA A 112 -14.43 12.81 -9.87
CA ALA A 112 -13.17 12.11 -9.61
C ALA A 112 -12.18 12.96 -8.79
N GLU A 113 -12.07 14.25 -9.10
CA GLU A 113 -11.19 15.20 -8.40
C GLU A 113 -11.53 15.32 -6.90
N LEU A 114 -12.81 15.33 -6.55
CA LEU A 114 -13.25 15.41 -5.16
C LEU A 114 -12.92 14.13 -4.41
N ILE A 115 -13.10 12.97 -5.06
CA ILE A 115 -12.71 11.68 -4.50
C ILE A 115 -11.19 11.64 -4.31
N ALA A 116 -10.41 12.01 -5.32
CA ALA A 116 -8.95 12.05 -5.26
C ALA A 116 -8.44 12.93 -4.12
N THR A 117 -9.02 14.13 -3.97
CA THR A 117 -8.69 15.06 -2.89
C THR A 117 -8.93 14.42 -1.52
N ALA A 118 -10.08 13.76 -1.35
CA ALA A 118 -10.39 13.08 -0.09
C ALA A 118 -9.41 11.94 0.20
N VAL A 119 -9.06 11.12 -0.80
CA VAL A 119 -8.03 10.07 -0.65
C VAL A 119 -6.70 10.66 -0.22
N GLN A 120 -6.23 11.73 -0.88
CA GLN A 120 -4.97 12.39 -0.57
C GLN A 120 -4.94 13.00 0.84
N GLN A 121 -6.02 13.67 1.25
CA GLN A 121 -6.14 14.27 2.58
C GLN A 121 -5.92 13.23 3.67
N VAL A 122 -6.50 12.05 3.47
CA VAL A 122 -6.42 11.03 4.48
C VAL A 122 -5.10 10.26 4.42
N CYS A 123 -4.53 10.01 3.23
CA CYS A 123 -3.15 9.53 3.14
C CYS A 123 -2.20 10.46 3.93
N ARG A 124 -2.38 11.78 3.80
CA ARG A 124 -1.58 12.75 4.57
C ARG A 124 -1.85 12.66 6.07
N ALA A 125 -3.11 12.52 6.49
CA ALA A 125 -3.49 12.46 7.90
C ALA A 125 -2.90 11.23 8.61
N TYR A 126 -2.81 10.10 7.93
CA TYR A 126 -2.28 8.84 8.48
C TYR A 126 -0.86 8.51 8.04
N HIS A 127 -0.16 9.46 7.41
CA HIS A 127 1.20 9.25 6.88
C HIS A 127 1.30 8.01 5.98
N LEU A 128 0.31 7.79 5.12
CA LEU A 128 0.29 6.69 4.16
C LEU A 128 0.87 7.15 2.83
N ALA A 129 1.66 6.28 2.20
CA ALA A 129 2.16 6.51 0.85
C ALA A 129 1.03 6.24 -0.16
N ALA A 130 0.62 7.25 -0.93
CA ALA A 130 -0.40 7.08 -1.96
C ALA A 130 0.02 6.05 -3.05
N SER A 131 1.33 5.87 -3.24
CA SER A 131 1.92 4.86 -4.11
C SER A 131 1.71 3.42 -3.62
N ALA A 132 1.37 3.23 -2.34
CA ALA A 132 0.99 1.94 -1.77
C ALA A 132 -0.48 1.57 -2.03
N ILE A 133 -1.28 2.42 -2.70
CA ILE A 133 -2.69 2.13 -3.01
C ILE A 133 -2.78 1.10 -4.15
N ALA A 134 -3.40 -0.03 -3.84
CA ALA A 134 -3.76 -1.10 -4.76
C ALA A 134 -5.03 -0.79 -5.56
N GLY A 135 -6.04 -0.23 -4.88
CA GLY A 135 -7.34 -0.03 -5.49
C GLY A 135 -8.37 0.67 -4.62
N ILE A 136 -9.53 0.89 -5.23
CA ILE A 136 -10.74 1.37 -4.59
C ILE A 136 -11.71 0.19 -4.39
N ALA A 137 -12.38 0.18 -3.25
CA ALA A 137 -13.44 -0.76 -2.93
C ALA A 137 -14.75 0.00 -2.64
N THR A 138 -15.88 -0.50 -3.15
CA THR A 138 -17.20 0.12 -2.89
C THR A 138 -18.34 -0.91 -2.95
N ILE A 139 -19.59 -0.45 -2.80
CA ILE A 139 -20.80 -1.27 -2.94
C ILE A 139 -21.18 -1.42 -4.43
N ASN A 140 -21.79 -2.55 -4.81
CA ASN A 140 -22.19 -2.85 -6.19
C ASN A 140 -23.04 -1.76 -6.85
N SER A 141 -23.90 -1.06 -6.10
CA SER A 141 -24.71 0.04 -6.64
C SER A 141 -23.87 1.24 -7.13
N LYS A 142 -22.57 1.27 -6.81
CA LYS A 142 -21.58 2.24 -7.28
C LYS A 142 -20.60 1.68 -8.31
N ALA A 143 -20.81 0.47 -8.83
CA ALA A 143 -19.94 -0.12 -9.85
C ALA A 143 -19.82 0.75 -11.12
N ASN A 144 -20.87 1.51 -11.45
CA ASN A 144 -20.94 2.39 -12.62
C ASN A 144 -20.84 3.88 -12.24
N GLU A 145 -20.27 4.22 -11.09
CA GLU A 145 -20.09 5.62 -10.68
C GLU A 145 -18.92 6.25 -11.46
N THR A 146 -19.24 7.19 -12.35
CA THR A 146 -18.27 7.81 -13.28
C THR A 146 -17.02 8.32 -12.57
N GLY A 147 -17.17 9.09 -11.48
CA GLY A 147 -16.01 9.64 -10.77
C GLY A 147 -15.10 8.59 -10.12
N ILE A 148 -15.64 7.42 -9.73
CA ILE A 148 -14.82 6.31 -9.22
C ILE A 148 -14.06 5.65 -10.37
N ILE A 149 -14.73 5.40 -11.50
CA ILE A 149 -14.14 4.76 -12.68
C ILE A 149 -13.01 5.63 -13.25
N GLU A 150 -13.27 6.92 -13.46
CA GLU A 150 -12.29 7.89 -13.95
C GLU A 150 -11.05 7.91 -13.06
N LEU A 151 -11.23 8.03 -11.74
CA LEU A 151 -10.11 8.02 -10.80
C LEU A 151 -9.32 6.69 -10.85
N CYS A 152 -10.00 5.55 -10.95
CA CYS A 152 -9.34 4.26 -11.07
C CYS A 152 -8.51 4.16 -12.35
N GLN A 153 -9.05 4.64 -13.47
CA GLN A 153 -8.34 4.66 -14.75
C GLN A 153 -7.13 5.59 -14.72
N GLU A 154 -7.29 6.82 -14.23
CA GLU A 154 -6.21 7.81 -14.11
C GLU A 154 -5.05 7.33 -13.25
N ARG A 155 -5.35 6.57 -12.19
CA ARG A 155 -4.35 6.09 -11.22
C ARG A 155 -3.89 4.65 -11.47
N HIS A 156 -4.45 3.97 -12.47
CA HIS A 156 -4.29 2.54 -12.70
C HIS A 156 -4.56 1.71 -11.44
N TRP A 157 -5.61 2.10 -10.72
CA TRP A 157 -6.09 1.44 -9.51
C TRP A 157 -7.13 0.38 -9.87
N LEU A 158 -7.11 -0.72 -9.12
CA LEU A 158 -8.14 -1.75 -9.23
C LEU A 158 -9.45 -1.21 -8.64
N LEU A 159 -10.58 -1.63 -9.21
CA LEU A 159 -11.90 -1.39 -8.63
C LEU A 159 -12.50 -2.72 -8.19
N LYS A 160 -12.83 -2.83 -6.91
CA LYS A 160 -13.61 -3.93 -6.36
C LYS A 160 -14.98 -3.45 -5.88
N THR A 161 -15.99 -4.25 -6.12
CA THR A 161 -17.36 -3.96 -5.69
C THR A 161 -17.94 -5.14 -4.95
N PHE A 162 -18.70 -4.86 -3.90
CA PHE A 162 -19.28 -5.88 -3.04
C PHE A 162 -20.79 -5.73 -2.93
N ALA A 163 -21.47 -6.86 -2.81
CA ALA A 163 -22.91 -6.89 -2.56
C ALA A 163 -23.21 -6.41 -1.13
N ALA A 164 -24.40 -5.83 -0.93
CA ALA A 164 -24.78 -5.20 0.34
C ALA A 164 -24.82 -6.19 1.51
N ASP A 165 -25.21 -7.44 1.25
CA ASP A 165 -25.24 -8.56 2.20
C ASP A 165 -23.84 -8.98 2.65
N ILE A 166 -22.87 -9.02 1.74
CA ILE A 166 -21.46 -9.22 2.10
C ILE A 166 -21.02 -8.09 3.03
N LEU A 167 -21.24 -6.85 2.62
CA LEU A 167 -20.82 -5.67 3.40
C LEU A 167 -21.55 -5.51 4.74
N SER A 168 -22.75 -6.09 4.90
CA SER A 168 -23.50 -6.04 6.16
C SER A 168 -22.95 -7.00 7.21
N SER A 169 -22.31 -8.09 6.76
CA SER A 169 -21.68 -9.10 7.62
C SER A 169 -20.29 -8.70 8.15
N VAL A 170 -19.69 -7.64 7.60
CA VAL A 170 -18.35 -7.20 7.98
C VAL A 170 -18.42 -6.39 9.27
N ALA A 171 -17.66 -6.81 10.29
CA ALA A 171 -17.44 -6.00 11.48
C ALA A 171 -16.59 -4.77 11.11
N VAL A 172 -17.14 -3.58 11.36
CA VAL A 172 -16.50 -2.31 10.99
C VAL A 172 -16.17 -1.47 12.23
N PRO A 173 -15.08 -0.67 12.21
CA PRO A 173 -14.67 0.13 13.36
C PRO A 173 -15.67 1.25 13.73
N ASN A 174 -16.35 1.88 12.77
CA ASN A 174 -17.26 2.99 13.03
C ASN A 174 -18.63 2.76 12.35
N PRO A 175 -19.50 1.92 12.94
CA PRO A 175 -20.81 1.62 12.37
C PRO A 175 -21.73 2.84 12.41
N ALA A 176 -22.51 3.07 11.34
CA ALA A 176 -23.48 4.16 11.25
C ALA A 176 -24.92 3.66 11.06
N ASN A 177 -25.80 3.97 12.02
CA ASN A 177 -27.21 3.54 12.01
C ASN A 177 -28.01 4.02 10.77
N PHE A 178 -27.67 5.19 10.21
CA PHE A 178 -28.33 5.71 9.01
C PHE A 178 -27.94 4.94 7.73
N ALA A 179 -26.72 4.38 7.67
CA ALA A 179 -26.26 3.62 6.51
C ALA A 179 -27.00 2.28 6.36
N VAL A 180 -27.32 1.63 7.49
CA VAL A 180 -28.10 0.37 7.50
C VAL A 180 -29.46 0.56 6.84
N LYS A 181 -30.16 1.66 7.15
CA LYS A 181 -31.51 1.93 6.58
C LYS A 181 -31.48 2.31 5.10
N ALA A 182 -30.43 2.96 4.63
CA ALA A 182 -30.36 3.46 3.25
C ALA A 182 -29.80 2.44 2.25
N VAL A 183 -28.82 1.63 2.66
CA VAL A 183 -28.05 0.73 1.77
C VAL A 183 -27.77 -0.65 2.36
N GLY A 184 -28.32 -0.97 3.54
CA GLY A 184 -28.25 -2.32 4.12
C GLY A 184 -26.93 -2.69 4.80
N THR A 185 -25.96 -1.77 4.90
CA THR A 185 -24.64 -2.01 5.55
C THR A 185 -24.34 -0.92 6.60
N PRO A 186 -23.69 -1.27 7.72
CA PRO A 186 -23.31 -0.29 8.75
C PRO A 186 -22.30 0.75 8.24
N SER A 187 -21.47 0.41 7.25
CA SER A 187 -20.53 1.34 6.62
C SER A 187 -20.03 0.80 5.28
N VAL A 188 -20.42 1.42 4.17
CA VAL A 188 -19.96 1.01 2.83
C VAL A 188 -18.44 1.10 2.71
N ALA A 189 -17.85 2.24 3.10
CA ALA A 189 -16.43 2.48 2.93
C ALA A 189 -15.58 1.48 3.74
N GLU A 190 -15.87 1.36 5.03
CA GLU A 190 -15.10 0.49 5.92
C GLU A 190 -15.25 -0.99 5.53
N ALA A 191 -16.49 -1.45 5.35
CA ALA A 191 -16.75 -2.84 5.01
C ALA A 191 -16.13 -3.22 3.66
N ALA A 192 -16.19 -2.34 2.66
CA ALA A 192 -15.64 -2.62 1.34
C ALA A 192 -14.11 -2.66 1.36
N ALA A 193 -13.45 -1.74 2.07
CA ALA A 193 -11.99 -1.75 2.21
C ALA A 193 -11.50 -3.04 2.89
N ILE A 194 -12.18 -3.46 3.97
CA ILE A 194 -11.87 -4.69 4.70
C ILE A 194 -12.07 -5.91 3.80
N SER A 195 -13.22 -5.99 3.11
CA SER A 195 -13.53 -7.10 2.20
C SER A 195 -12.49 -7.25 1.09
N ALA A 196 -12.05 -6.13 0.52
CA ALA A 196 -11.02 -6.13 -0.52
C ALA A 196 -9.67 -6.65 -0.04
N VAL A 197 -9.26 -6.30 1.19
CA VAL A 197 -8.05 -6.85 1.80
C VAL A 197 -8.20 -8.35 2.06
N SER A 198 -9.31 -8.79 2.65
CA SER A 198 -9.55 -10.20 2.97
C SER A 198 -9.55 -11.10 1.72
N GLU A 199 -10.14 -10.64 0.61
CA GLU A 199 -10.13 -11.41 -0.64
C GLU A 199 -8.71 -11.55 -1.22
N VAL A 200 -7.89 -10.49 -1.14
CA VAL A 200 -6.48 -10.57 -1.55
C VAL A 200 -5.72 -11.59 -0.70
N LEU A 201 -5.93 -11.59 0.62
CA LEU A 201 -5.31 -12.56 1.53
C LEU A 201 -5.73 -14.01 1.25
N SER A 202 -6.97 -14.24 0.81
CA SER A 202 -7.41 -15.60 0.45
C SER A 202 -6.78 -16.13 -0.86
N THR A 203 -6.14 -15.24 -1.63
CA THR A 203 -5.52 -15.57 -2.93
C THR A 203 -3.99 -15.47 -2.92
N ALA A 204 -3.39 -15.00 -1.83
CA ALA A 204 -1.95 -14.81 -1.69
C ALA A 204 -1.49 -15.47 -0.37
N ASP A 205 -0.46 -16.32 -0.43
CA ASP A 205 0.13 -17.06 0.70
C ASP A 205 0.87 -16.18 1.74
N ASP A 206 0.44 -14.93 2.00
CA ASP A 206 1.19 -14.01 2.88
C ASP A 206 0.30 -13.24 3.88
N ALA A 207 0.49 -13.54 5.17
CA ALA A 207 -0.33 -13.13 6.32
C ALA A 207 -0.13 -11.69 6.86
N ALA A 208 0.45 -10.75 6.11
CA ALA A 208 0.95 -9.50 6.70
C ALA A 208 -0.02 -8.29 6.70
N PHE A 209 -1.26 -8.38 6.22
CA PHE A 209 -2.06 -7.19 5.86
C PHE A 209 -2.97 -6.55 6.93
N ILE A 210 -3.02 -7.08 8.16
CA ILE A 210 -4.06 -6.73 9.16
C ILE A 210 -3.72 -5.46 9.98
N CYS A 211 -2.87 -4.55 9.49
CA CYS A 211 -2.51 -3.33 10.24
C CYS A 211 -3.41 -2.10 9.96
N CYS A 212 -4.27 -2.12 8.94
CA CYS A 212 -5.06 -0.94 8.54
C CYS A 212 -6.36 -0.68 9.35
N LEU A 213 -6.65 -1.47 10.39
CA LEU A 213 -7.97 -1.49 11.03
C LEU A 213 -8.16 -0.59 12.26
N LYS A 214 -7.25 0.35 12.56
CA LYS A 214 -7.51 1.34 13.63
C LYS A 214 -7.98 2.70 13.13
N HIS A 215 -7.84 3.02 11.85
CA HIS A 215 -8.22 4.32 11.32
C HIS A 215 -8.69 4.21 9.86
N PRO A 216 -9.96 3.82 9.65
CA PRO A 216 -10.51 3.80 8.31
C PRO A 216 -10.47 5.19 7.67
N LEU A 217 -10.17 5.18 6.37
CA LEU A 217 -10.27 6.32 5.48
C LEU A 217 -11.75 6.73 5.33
N LEU A 218 -12.25 7.53 6.26
CA LEU A 218 -13.60 8.08 6.20
C LEU A 218 -13.58 9.39 5.43
N VAL A 219 -14.08 9.37 4.19
CA VAL A 219 -14.52 10.59 3.51
C VAL A 219 -15.77 11.10 4.25
N PRO A 220 -15.76 12.31 4.84
CA PRO A 220 -16.93 12.83 5.51
C PRO A 220 -18.10 12.90 4.52
N LYS A 221 -19.28 12.42 4.92
CA LYS A 221 -20.52 12.77 4.23
C LYS A 221 -20.72 14.27 4.43
N LYS A 222 -20.71 15.06 3.35
CA LYS A 222 -21.51 16.28 3.33
C LYS A 222 -22.98 15.89 3.19
#